data_AF-A0A6G3TFI8-F1
#
_entry.id   AF-A0A6G3TFI8-F1
#
_cell.length_a   1.000
_cell.length_b   1.000
_cell.length_c   1.000
_cell.angle_alpha   90.00
_cell.angle_beta   90.00
_cell.angle_gamma   90.00
#
_symmetry.space_group_name_H-M   'P 1'
#
loop_
_entity.id
_entity.type
_entity.pdbx_description
1 polymer ?
#
loop_
_entity_poly.entity_id
_entity_poly.type
_entity_poly.pdbx_seq_one_letter_code
_entity_poly.pdbx_strand_id
1 'polypeptide(L)'
;FDVVPQCAGGLDARLADAFAGCTGPALLIGMDTPQVTPGLLDVDFHDCDAYFGPAEDGGFWALGLARPEPALLRGVPMSTPVTGAVQRERLVAAGLRVRDLPPLRDVDTA
;
A
#
# COMPACT_ATOMS: atom_id res chain seq x y z
N PHE A 1 -12.36 16.45 -3.88
CA PHE A 1 -12.00 15.03 -3.70
C PHE A 1 -13.26 14.22 -3.92
N ASP A 2 -13.12 13.01 -4.44
CA ASP A 2 -14.22 12.09 -4.62
C ASP A 2 -14.22 11.09 -3.45
N VAL A 3 -15.41 10.74 -2.97
CA VAL A 3 -15.57 9.69 -1.97
C VAL A 3 -16.24 8.52 -2.66
N VAL A 4 -15.52 7.40 -2.76
CA VAL A 4 -15.99 6.19 -3.41
C VAL A 4 -16.14 5.10 -2.36
N PRO A 5 -17.29 4.40 -2.28
CA PRO A 5 -17.44 3.28 -1.37
C PRO A 5 -16.50 2.14 -1.78
N GLN A 6 -15.89 1.47 -0.80
CA GLN A 6 -15.13 0.25 -1.06
C GLN A 6 -16.08 -0.84 -1.59
N CYS A 7 -15.59 -1.65 -2.53
CA CYS A 7 -16.32 -2.80 -3.00
C CYS A 7 -16.52 -3.87 -1.91
N ALA A 8 -17.39 -4.84 -2.16
CA ALA A 8 -17.55 -5.99 -1.28
C ALA A 8 -16.33 -6.92 -1.33
N GLY A 9 -16.15 -7.74 -0.30
CA GLY A 9 -15.07 -8.74 -0.22
C GLY A 9 -14.02 -8.42 0.86
N GLY A 10 -12.92 -9.17 0.83
CA GLY A 10 -11.77 -9.00 1.72
C GLY A 10 -10.97 -7.73 1.42
N LEU A 11 -10.06 -7.38 2.33
CA LEU A 11 -9.26 -6.16 2.19
C LEU A 11 -8.39 -6.16 0.92
N ASP A 12 -7.84 -7.32 0.54
CA ASP A 12 -7.07 -7.47 -0.71
C ASP A 12 -7.89 -7.11 -1.94
N ALA A 13 -9.16 -7.53 -1.98
CA ALA A 13 -10.09 -7.21 -3.05
C ALA A 13 -10.41 -5.72 -3.11
N ARG A 14 -10.60 -5.09 -1.95
CA ARG A 14 -10.95 -3.67 -1.84
C ARG A 14 -9.79 -2.75 -2.23
N LEU A 15 -8.57 -3.06 -1.77
CA LEU A 15 -7.39 -2.30 -2.16
C LEU A 15 -7.09 -2.48 -3.65
N ALA A 16 -7.23 -3.71 -4.19
CA ALA A 16 -7.08 -3.96 -5.62
C ALA A 16 -8.09 -3.17 -6.46
N ASP A 17 -9.35 -3.10 -6.02
CA ASP A 17 -10.41 -2.32 -6.67
C ASP A 17 -10.12 -0.81 -6.64
N ALA A 18 -9.60 -0.31 -5.52
CA ALA A 18 -9.16 1.09 -5.43
C ALA A 18 -8.07 1.42 -6.46
N PHE A 19 -7.06 0.56 -6.60
CA PHE A 19 -6.03 0.73 -7.65
C PHE A 19 -6.59 0.59 -9.07
N ALA A 20 -7.60 -0.27 -9.29
CA ALA A 20 -8.24 -0.42 -10.60
C ALA A 20 -8.95 0.87 -11.06
N GLY A 21 -9.39 1.70 -10.11
CA GLY A 21 -9.99 3.01 -10.38
C GLY A 21 -8.99 4.12 -10.71
N CYS A 22 -7.68 3.88 -10.58
CA CYS A 22 -6.64 4.87 -10.81
C CYS A 22 -6.09 4.80 -12.24
N THR A 23 -6.04 5.94 -12.94
CA THR A 23 -5.50 6.02 -14.31
C THR A 23 -4.02 6.41 -14.39
N GLY A 24 -3.39 6.71 -13.26
CA GLY A 24 -1.99 7.13 -13.16
C GLY A 24 -1.35 6.65 -11.85
N PRO A 25 -0.11 7.09 -11.55
CA PRO A 25 0.56 6.72 -10.31
C PRO A 25 -0.34 6.99 -9.09
N ALA A 26 -0.39 6.03 -8.18
CA ALA A 26 -1.26 6.08 -7.02
C ALA A 26 -0.51 5.67 -5.76
N LEU A 27 -0.81 6.36 -4.65
CA LEU A 27 -0.32 6.06 -3.31
C LEU A 27 -1.53 5.78 -2.42
N LEU A 28 -1.60 4.55 -1.93
CA LEU A 28 -2.54 4.14 -0.91
C LEU A 28 -1.92 4.35 0.47
N ILE A 29 -2.68 4.92 1.39
CA ILE A 29 -2.28 5.14 2.78
C ILE A 29 -3.28 4.51 3.76
N GLY A 30 -2.77 3.96 4.86
CA GLY A 30 -3.55 3.51 6.01
C GLY A 30 -4.17 4.69 6.77
N MET A 31 -5.24 4.42 7.51
CA MET A 31 -6.01 5.45 8.23
C MET A 31 -5.65 5.58 9.72
N ASP A 32 -4.85 4.64 10.21
CA ASP A 32 -4.42 4.37 11.59
C ASP A 32 -2.98 4.82 11.88
N THR A 33 -2.33 5.51 10.93
CA THR A 33 -0.96 6.04 11.06
C THR A 33 -0.94 7.58 11.16
N PRO A 34 -1.32 8.16 12.31
CA PRO A 34 -1.35 9.62 12.49
C PRO A 34 0.03 10.29 12.39
N GLN A 35 1.12 9.52 12.39
CA GLN A 35 2.50 9.98 12.23
C GLN A 35 2.82 10.38 10.78
N VAL A 36 1.94 10.08 9.81
CA VAL A 36 2.11 10.47 8.41
C VAL A 36 2.29 11.99 8.31
N THR A 37 3.33 12.41 7.60
CA THR A 37 3.62 13.83 7.33
C THR A 37 3.61 14.08 5.82
N PRO A 38 3.45 15.34 5.37
CA PRO A 38 3.53 15.66 3.95
C PRO A 38 4.82 15.19 3.28
N GLY A 39 5.96 15.23 3.98
CA GLY A 39 7.23 14.76 3.45
C GLY A 39 7.30 13.24 3.23
N LEU A 40 6.49 12.46 3.95
CA LEU A 40 6.36 11.02 3.72
C LEU A 40 5.46 10.68 2.51
N LEU A 41 4.64 11.64 2.07
CA LEU A 41 3.75 11.50 0.91
C LEU A 41 4.38 12.05 -0.38
N ASP A 42 5.53 12.71 -0.29
CA ASP A 42 6.29 13.25 -1.42
C ASP A 42 7.05 12.12 -2.15
N VAL A 43 6.28 11.28 -2.84
CA VAL A 43 6.79 10.11 -3.59
C VAL A 43 7.08 10.46 -5.04
N ASP A 44 8.23 10.01 -5.54
CA ASP A 44 8.66 10.20 -6.93
C ASP A 44 9.01 8.86 -7.60
N PHE A 45 8.26 8.53 -8.64
CA PHE A 45 8.40 7.29 -9.40
C PHE A 45 9.43 7.38 -10.54
N HIS A 46 10.25 8.44 -10.61
CA HIS A 46 11.28 8.57 -11.67
C HIS A 46 12.21 7.35 -11.75
N ASP A 47 12.71 6.90 -10.59
CA ASP A 47 13.73 5.84 -10.48
C ASP A 47 13.21 4.55 -9.83
N CYS A 48 11.91 4.46 -9.57
CA CYS A 48 11.31 3.29 -8.94
C CYS A 48 9.91 3.03 -9.48
N ASP A 49 9.44 1.80 -9.30
CA ASP A 49 8.15 1.37 -9.82
C ASP A 49 7.11 1.24 -8.69
N ALA A 50 7.58 1.10 -7.44
CA ALA A 50 6.74 1.01 -6.26
C ALA A 50 7.37 1.65 -5.02
N TYR A 51 6.51 2.14 -4.13
CA TYR A 51 6.85 2.54 -2.77
C TYR A 51 6.17 1.60 -1.77
N PHE A 52 6.87 1.24 -0.70
CA PHE A 52 6.34 0.37 0.34
C PHE A 52 6.65 0.93 1.73
N GLY A 53 5.61 1.23 2.51
CA GLY A 53 5.75 1.68 3.90
C GLY A 53 5.32 0.59 4.86
N PRO A 54 6.25 -0.15 5.51
CA PRO A 54 5.90 -1.21 6.44
C PRO A 54 5.26 -0.64 7.71
N ALA A 55 4.23 -1.33 8.24
CA ALA A 55 3.71 -1.06 9.57
C ALA A 55 4.42 -1.95 10.60
N GLU A 56 4.62 -1.45 11.83
CA GLU A 56 5.32 -2.17 12.90
C GLU A 56 4.60 -3.47 13.35
N ASP A 57 3.31 -3.60 13.08
CA ASP A 57 2.48 -4.76 13.44
C ASP A 57 2.58 -5.92 12.43
N GLY A 58 3.31 -5.71 11.32
CA GLY A 58 3.47 -6.66 10.23
C GLY A 58 2.62 -6.37 8.99
N GLY A 59 1.82 -5.30 9.00
CA GLY A 59 1.10 -4.76 7.85
C GLY A 59 1.94 -3.80 6.99
N PHE A 60 1.25 -2.89 6.30
CA PHE A 60 1.85 -1.77 5.61
C PHE A 60 0.93 -0.54 5.72
N TRP A 61 1.52 0.60 6.08
CA TRP A 61 0.80 1.87 6.13
C TRP A 61 0.77 2.56 4.76
N ALA A 62 1.66 2.20 3.84
CA ALA A 62 1.66 2.75 2.48
C ALA A 62 2.02 1.73 1.41
N LEU A 63 1.33 1.85 0.27
CA LEU A 63 1.66 1.16 -0.96
C LEU A 63 1.50 2.14 -2.13
N GLY A 64 2.61 2.46 -2.80
CA GLY A 64 2.63 3.30 -4.00
C GLY A 64 2.95 2.48 -5.23
N LEU A 65 2.25 2.72 -6.33
CA LEU A 65 2.50 2.07 -7.63
C LEU A 65 2.57 3.12 -8.73
N ALA A 66 3.67 3.14 -9.48
CA ALA A 66 3.82 4.00 -10.66
C ALA A 66 2.78 3.68 -11.74
N ARG A 67 2.44 2.38 -11.85
CA ARG A 67 1.40 1.84 -12.71
C ARG A 67 0.51 0.95 -11.86
N PRO A 68 -0.70 1.40 -11.47
CA PRO A 68 -1.65 0.60 -10.71
C PRO A 68 -1.92 -0.74 -11.39
N GLU A 69 -1.61 -1.84 -10.70
CA GLU A 69 -1.87 -3.20 -11.15
C GLU A 69 -2.61 -3.96 -10.03
N PRO A 70 -3.95 -4.06 -10.12
CA PRO A 70 -4.77 -4.71 -9.10
C PRO A 70 -4.34 -6.14 -8.75
N ALA A 71 -3.77 -6.88 -9.71
CA ALA A 71 -3.31 -8.25 -9.48
C ALA A 71 -2.18 -8.34 -8.44
N LEU A 72 -1.42 -7.26 -8.20
CA LEU A 72 -0.36 -7.22 -7.19
C LEU A 72 -0.88 -7.27 -5.75
N LEU A 73 -2.17 -7.07 -5.52
CA LEU A 73 -2.77 -7.11 -4.17
C LEU A 73 -3.61 -8.37 -3.95
N ARG A 74 -4.25 -8.90 -5.00
CA ARG A 74 -5.19 -10.02 -4.89
C ARG A 74 -4.53 -11.26 -4.28
N GLY A 75 -5.13 -11.81 -3.23
CA GLY A 75 -4.62 -12.98 -2.53
C GLY A 75 -3.37 -12.74 -1.67
N VAL A 76 -3.01 -11.49 -1.33
CA VAL A 76 -2.16 -11.26 -0.15
C VAL A 76 -2.98 -11.59 1.09
N PRO A 77 -2.45 -12.37 2.06
CA PRO A 77 -3.12 -12.58 3.33
C PRO A 77 -3.18 -11.26 4.10
N MET A 78 -4.39 -10.73 4.28
CA MET A 78 -4.59 -9.45 4.96
C MET A 78 -4.84 -9.64 6.46
N SER A 79 -4.52 -8.61 7.25
CA SER A 79 -4.72 -8.59 8.71
C SER A 79 -3.95 -9.70 9.45
N THR A 80 -2.75 -10.02 8.96
CA THR A 80 -1.82 -10.96 9.58
C THR A 80 -0.46 -10.31 9.82
N PRO A 81 0.36 -10.80 10.78
CA PRO A 81 1.71 -10.28 11.02
C PRO A 81 2.69 -10.43 9.83
N VAL A 82 2.31 -11.17 8.78
CA VAL A 82 3.13 -11.38 7.58
C VAL A 82 2.62 -10.62 6.35
N THR A 83 1.51 -9.87 6.48
CA THR A 83 0.84 -9.16 5.37
C THR A 83 1.83 -8.31 4.58
N GLY A 84 2.57 -7.45 5.28
CA GLY A 84 3.53 -6.54 4.70
C GLY A 84 4.71 -7.26 4.05
N ALA A 85 5.25 -8.29 4.71
CA ALA A 85 6.33 -9.09 4.14
C ALA A 85 5.92 -9.76 2.82
N VAL A 86 4.73 -10.39 2.78
CA VAL A 86 4.20 -11.05 1.58
C VAL A 86 3.89 -10.03 0.47
N GLN A 87 3.32 -8.87 0.81
CA GLN A 87 3.05 -7.81 -0.17
C GLN A 87 4.35 -7.30 -0.78
N ARG A 88 5.37 -7.01 0.03
CA ARG A 88 6.67 -6.51 -0.44
C ARG A 88 7.38 -7.54 -1.33
N GLU A 89 7.39 -8.82 -0.92
CA GLU A 89 7.95 -9.90 -1.73
C GLU A 89 7.25 -10.00 -3.09
N ARG A 90 5.93 -9.85 -3.13
CA ARG A 90 5.16 -9.88 -4.37
C ARG A 90 5.55 -8.76 -5.33
N LEU A 91 5.81 -7.55 -4.84
CA LEU A 91 6.28 -6.43 -5.66
C LEU A 91 7.65 -6.76 -6.29
N VAL A 92 8.57 -7.29 -5.48
CA VAL A 92 9.91 -7.68 -5.94
C VAL A 92 9.84 -8.84 -6.95
N ALA A 93 9.00 -9.86 -6.67
CA ALA A 93 8.80 -10.99 -7.56
C ALA A 93 8.17 -10.60 -8.91
N ALA A 94 7.40 -9.50 -8.93
CA ALA A 94 6.89 -8.89 -10.16
C ALA A 94 7.95 -8.07 -10.93
N GLY A 95 9.19 -8.00 -10.43
CA GLY A 95 10.30 -7.29 -11.07
C GLY A 95 10.30 -5.78 -10.84
N LEU A 96 9.54 -5.29 -9.87
CA LEU A 96 9.46 -3.86 -9.57
C LEU A 96 10.67 -3.38 -8.77
N ARG A 97 11.19 -2.20 -9.10
CA ARG A 97 12.14 -1.48 -8.25
C ARG A 97 11.36 -0.85 -7.10
N VAL A 98 11.47 -1.44 -5.91
CA VAL A 98 10.75 -1.01 -4.70
C VAL A 98 11.61 -0.07 -3.88
N ARG A 99 11.09 1.11 -3.50
CA ARG A 99 11.65 1.98 -2.48
C ARG A 99 10.87 1.82 -1.17
N ASP A 100 11.58 1.56 -0.08
CA ASP A 100 10.96 1.47 1.23
C ASP A 100 10.85 2.87 1.86
N LEU A 101 9.67 3.19 2.37
CA LEU A 101 9.44 4.34 3.26
C LEU A 101 9.79 3.93 4.71
N PRO A 102 10.03 4.88 5.62
CA PRO A 102 10.24 4.56 7.03
C PRO A 102 9.08 3.73 7.61
N PRO A 103 9.36 2.78 8.51
CA PRO A 103 8.32 2.08 9.24
C PRO A 103 7.56 3.06 10.12
N LEU A 104 6.23 2.90 10.17
CA LEU A 104 5.36 3.61 11.10
C LEU A 104 4.57 2.61 11.93
N ARG A 105 4.03 3.09 13.05
CA ARG A 105 3.22 2.29 13.96
C ARG A 105 1.74 2.57 13.76
N ASP A 106 0.95 1.53 13.53
CA ASP A 106 -0.50 1.63 13.54
C ASP A 106 -1.00 1.84 14.98
N VAL A 107 -1.98 2.74 15.13
CA VAL A 107 -2.55 3.14 16.42
C VAL A 107 -3.97 2.58 16.54
N ASP A 108 -4.07 1.36 17.06
CA ASP A 108 -5.34 0.65 17.27
C ASP A 108 -5.89 0.72 18.70
N THR A 109 -5.08 1.20 19.64
CA THR A 109 -5.39 1.20 21.07
C THR A 109 -5.25 2.60 21.66
N ALA A 110 -6.21 2.97 22.52
CA ALA A 110 -6.23 4.22 23.27
C ALA A 110 -5.25 4.22 24.47
#